data_AF-A0A944FTR4-F1
#
_entry.id   AF-A0A944FTR4-F1
#
_cell.length_a   1.000
_cell.length_b   1.000
_cell.length_c   1.000
_cell.angle_alpha   90.00
_cell.angle_beta   90.00
_cell.angle_gamma   90.00
#
_symmetry.space_group_name_H-M   'P 1'
#
loop_
_entity.id
_entity.type
_entity.pdbx_description
1 polymer ?
#
loop_
_entity_poly.entity_id
_entity_poly.type
_entity_poly.pdbx_seq_one_letter_code
_entity_poly.pdbx_strand_id
1 'polypeptide(L)'
;RVIRLPRHGASCPIGLGVSCSADRNIKAKINADGIWIEKMDDKPYELIPEELRNAGEGDAVKIDLDRPMAEVCKELSKYPVSTRLSLKGTIIVGRDIAHAKIKARLDAGEEMPQYLKDHPIYYAGPAKTPAGMPCGSMGPTTAGRMDPYVDEFQDHGGSMIMLAKGNRSQAVTDACKKHGGFYLGSIGGPAAILAQNNIKSIECVEYPELGMEAIWKIRVEDFPAFILVDDKGNDFFKQL
;
A
#
# COMPACT_ATOMS: atom_id res chain seq x y z
N ARG A 1 -19.29 -10.67 -14.92
CA ARG A 1 -20.72 -11.02 -15.12
C ARG A 1 -21.36 -9.85 -15.85
N VAL A 2 -22.21 -10.07 -16.86
CA VAL A 2 -22.94 -9.01 -17.57
C VAL A 2 -24.42 -9.27 -17.44
N ILE A 3 -25.20 -8.29 -16.98
CA ILE A 3 -26.63 -8.40 -16.76
C ILE A 3 -27.33 -7.28 -17.54
N ARG A 4 -28.22 -7.67 -18.46
CA ARG A 4 -29.06 -6.73 -19.20
C ARG A 4 -30.41 -6.61 -18.48
N LEU A 5 -30.75 -5.40 -18.05
CA LEU A 5 -32.03 -5.11 -17.39
C LEU A 5 -32.97 -4.33 -18.32
N PRO A 6 -34.30 -4.42 -18.13
CA PRO A 6 -35.23 -3.50 -18.78
C PRO A 6 -34.93 -2.06 -18.37
N ARG A 7 -35.37 -1.11 -19.19
CA ARG A 7 -35.16 0.33 -18.97
C ARG A 7 -36.31 1.14 -19.55
N HIS A 8 -36.56 2.31 -18.97
CA HIS A 8 -37.40 3.32 -19.61
C HIS A 8 -36.78 3.79 -20.94
N GLY A 9 -37.59 4.22 -21.91
CA GLY A 9 -37.10 4.65 -23.24
C GLY A 9 -36.02 5.74 -23.18
N ALA A 10 -36.21 6.71 -22.27
CA ALA A 10 -35.31 7.86 -22.05
C ALA A 10 -34.15 7.60 -21.06
N SER A 11 -33.95 6.37 -20.59
CA SER A 11 -32.90 6.05 -19.61
C SER A 11 -32.11 4.83 -20.05
N CYS A 12 -30.80 4.84 -19.80
CA CYS A 12 -29.91 3.70 -20.03
C CYS A 12 -28.78 3.66 -19.00
N PRO A 13 -29.10 3.41 -17.71
CA PRO A 13 -28.07 3.35 -16.69
C PRO A 13 -27.13 2.17 -16.92
N ILE A 14 -25.83 2.41 -16.69
CA ILE A 14 -24.77 1.41 -16.76
C ILE A 14 -24.03 1.43 -15.42
N GLY A 15 -23.95 0.27 -14.77
CA GLY A 15 -23.15 0.08 -13.57
C GLY A 15 -21.94 -0.79 -13.91
N LEU A 16 -20.76 -0.36 -13.46
CA LEU A 16 -19.53 -1.13 -13.53
C LEU A 16 -18.98 -1.28 -12.12
N GLY A 17 -18.63 -2.52 -11.76
CA GLY A 17 -18.10 -2.85 -10.44
C GLY A 17 -17.24 -4.10 -10.51
N VAL A 18 -16.42 -4.28 -9.48
CA VAL A 18 -15.49 -5.40 -9.35
C VAL A 18 -15.60 -5.99 -7.95
N SER A 19 -15.44 -7.31 -7.83
CA SER A 19 -14.97 -7.91 -6.58
C SER A 19 -13.46 -8.00 -6.64
N CYS A 20 -12.79 -7.63 -5.55
CA CYS A 20 -11.33 -7.61 -5.49
C CYS A 20 -10.77 -8.98 -5.08
N SER A 21 -9.44 -9.09 -4.94
CA SER A 21 -8.80 -10.33 -4.45
C SER A 21 -9.30 -10.78 -3.07
N ALA A 22 -9.82 -9.84 -2.26
CA ALA A 22 -10.54 -10.15 -1.03
C ALA A 22 -12.05 -10.36 -1.32
N ASP A 23 -12.37 -11.30 -2.21
CA ASP A 23 -13.72 -11.68 -2.60
C ASP A 23 -14.43 -12.39 -1.44
N ARG A 24 -15.31 -11.65 -0.74
CA ARG A 24 -15.88 -12.07 0.54
C ARG A 24 -17.38 -11.89 0.51
N ASN A 25 -18.07 -12.96 0.16
CA ASN A 25 -19.52 -13.08 0.23
C ASN A 25 -19.88 -14.46 0.81
N ILE A 26 -20.98 -14.55 1.55
CA ILE A 26 -21.46 -15.81 2.12
C ILE A 26 -22.98 -15.83 2.09
N LYS A 27 -23.58 -16.87 1.52
CA LYS A 27 -25.03 -17.07 1.55
C LYS A 27 -25.43 -17.79 2.82
N ALA A 28 -26.65 -17.53 3.27
CA ALA A 28 -27.28 -18.25 4.36
C ALA A 28 -28.76 -18.47 4.06
N LYS A 29 -29.35 -19.50 4.66
CA LYS A 29 -30.81 -19.73 4.64
C LYS A 29 -31.28 -20.25 6.00
N ILE A 30 -32.51 -19.91 6.34
CA ILE A 30 -33.21 -20.43 7.51
C ILE A 30 -34.48 -21.12 7.00
N ASN A 31 -34.73 -22.34 7.44
CA ASN A 31 -35.95 -23.08 7.13
C ASN A 31 -36.42 -23.91 8.33
N ALA A 32 -37.46 -24.73 8.16
CA ALA A 32 -37.98 -25.60 9.21
C ALA A 32 -36.93 -26.57 9.79
N ASP A 33 -35.87 -26.87 9.03
CA ASP A 33 -34.81 -27.80 9.39
C ASP A 33 -33.63 -27.12 10.12
N GLY A 34 -33.62 -25.78 10.21
CA GLY A 34 -32.64 -25.01 10.96
C GLY A 34 -31.95 -23.90 10.16
N ILE A 35 -30.69 -23.64 10.52
CA ILE A 35 -29.87 -22.55 9.98
C ILE A 35 -28.76 -23.15 9.13
N TRP A 36 -28.62 -22.64 7.91
CA TRP A 36 -27.63 -23.07 6.94
C TRP A 36 -26.74 -21.91 6.53
N ILE A 37 -25.45 -22.18 6.41
CA ILE A 37 -24.45 -21.24 5.92
C ILE A 37 -23.70 -21.87 4.75
N GLU A 38 -23.35 -21.08 3.75
CA GLU A 38 -22.57 -21.51 2.60
C GLU A 38 -21.22 -22.06 3.05
N LYS A 39 -20.87 -23.26 2.57
CA LYS A 39 -19.58 -23.88 2.86
C LYS A 39 -18.52 -23.23 1.98
N MET A 40 -17.52 -22.64 2.63
CA MET A 40 -16.33 -22.09 1.98
C MET A 40 -15.25 -23.18 1.87
N ASP A 41 -14.26 -22.95 1.00
CA ASP A 41 -13.08 -23.81 0.89
C ASP A 41 -12.21 -23.69 2.15
N ASP A 42 -12.06 -24.80 2.88
CA ASP A 42 -11.27 -24.91 4.10
C ASP A 42 -9.84 -25.45 3.84
N LYS A 43 -9.51 -25.78 2.58
CA LYS A 43 -8.19 -26.27 2.14
C LYS A 43 -7.65 -25.52 0.92
N PRO A 44 -7.59 -24.17 0.96
CA PRO A 44 -7.16 -23.38 -0.19
C PRO A 44 -5.71 -23.63 -0.62
N TYR A 45 -4.88 -24.23 0.24
CA TYR A 45 -3.50 -24.59 -0.08
C TYR A 45 -3.40 -25.64 -1.20
N GLU A 46 -4.45 -26.44 -1.42
CA GLU A 46 -4.50 -27.44 -2.51
C GLU A 46 -4.51 -26.79 -3.90
N LEU A 47 -4.91 -25.51 -3.98
CA LEU A 47 -4.91 -24.71 -5.21
C LEU A 47 -3.51 -24.19 -5.59
N ILE A 48 -2.53 -24.28 -4.68
CA ILE A 48 -1.15 -23.83 -4.91
C ILE A 48 -0.28 -25.07 -5.18
N PRO A 49 0.32 -25.21 -6.37
CA PRO A 49 1.28 -26.28 -6.66
C PRO A 49 2.39 -26.34 -5.63
N GLU A 50 2.82 -27.54 -5.25
CA GLU A 50 3.75 -27.75 -4.13
C GLU A 50 5.07 -26.99 -4.32
N GLU A 51 5.57 -26.98 -5.56
CA GLU A 51 6.77 -26.27 -5.99
C GLU A 51 6.67 -24.74 -5.83
N LEU A 52 5.46 -24.18 -5.82
CA LEU A 52 5.21 -22.73 -5.68
C LEU A 52 4.93 -22.31 -4.24
N ARG A 53 4.68 -23.25 -3.32
CA ARG A 53 4.36 -22.93 -1.91
C ARG A 53 5.55 -22.30 -1.17
N ASN A 54 6.77 -22.59 -1.61
CA ASN A 54 8.02 -22.08 -1.03
C ASN A 54 8.86 -21.31 -2.06
N ALA A 55 8.22 -20.71 -3.08
CA ALA A 55 8.93 -19.82 -3.98
C ALA A 55 9.47 -18.63 -3.16
N GLY A 56 10.78 -18.61 -2.92
CA GLY A 56 11.44 -17.49 -2.25
C GLY A 56 11.31 -16.19 -3.05
N GLU A 57 12.00 -15.14 -2.62
CA GLU A 57 11.90 -13.83 -3.28
C GLU A 57 12.38 -13.83 -4.73
N GLY A 58 13.22 -14.76 -5.16
CA GLY A 58 13.90 -14.73 -6.46
C GLY A 58 14.86 -13.53 -6.58
N ASP A 59 15.20 -13.13 -7.81
CA ASP A 59 16.08 -11.98 -8.05
C ASP A 59 15.40 -10.63 -7.73
N ALA A 60 15.79 -9.99 -6.63
CA ALA A 60 15.31 -8.67 -6.23
C ALA A 60 16.47 -7.79 -5.76
N VAL A 61 16.42 -6.50 -6.08
CA VAL A 61 17.42 -5.54 -5.60
C VAL A 61 17.17 -5.27 -4.13
N LYS A 62 18.16 -5.54 -3.29
CA LYS A 62 18.07 -5.28 -1.85
C LYS A 62 18.30 -3.81 -1.57
N ILE A 63 17.34 -3.16 -0.91
CA ILE A 63 17.43 -1.75 -0.52
C ILE A 63 17.41 -1.66 1.00
N ASP A 64 18.51 -1.18 1.57
CA ASP A 64 18.59 -0.79 2.98
C ASP A 64 18.04 0.63 3.16
N LEU A 65 16.95 0.72 3.94
CA LEU A 65 16.21 1.95 4.25
C LEU A 65 16.72 2.64 5.53
N ASP A 66 17.56 1.98 6.36
CA ASP A 66 18.14 2.59 7.57
C ASP A 66 19.39 3.42 7.22
N ARG A 67 19.31 4.17 6.12
CA ARG A 67 20.33 5.11 5.62
C ARG A 67 19.70 6.49 5.45
N PRO A 68 20.49 7.58 5.39
CA PRO A 68 19.96 8.90 5.08
C PRO A 68 19.10 8.88 3.82
N MET A 69 17.93 9.54 3.84
CA MET A 69 16.95 9.52 2.75
C MET A 69 17.56 9.82 1.37
N ALA A 70 18.48 10.79 1.32
CA ALA A 70 19.20 11.15 0.09
C ALA A 70 20.04 9.99 -0.49
N GLU A 71 20.65 9.16 0.37
CA GLU A 71 21.40 7.98 -0.07
C GLU A 71 20.47 6.87 -0.59
N VAL A 72 19.32 6.68 0.05
CA VAL A 72 18.30 5.71 -0.41
C VAL A 72 17.76 6.14 -1.77
N CYS A 73 17.42 7.42 -1.95
CA CYS A 73 16.97 7.96 -3.23
C CYS A 73 18.05 7.81 -4.31
N LYS A 74 19.33 8.10 -3.98
CA LYS A 74 20.46 7.90 -4.90
C LYS A 74 20.65 6.44 -5.30
N GLU A 75 20.41 5.50 -4.39
CA GLU A 75 20.43 4.07 -4.69
C GLU A 75 19.31 3.68 -5.66
N LEU A 76 18.07 4.10 -5.36
CA LEU A 76 16.90 3.84 -6.20
C LEU A 76 17.05 4.43 -7.61
N SER A 77 17.68 5.61 -7.73
CA SER A 77 17.90 6.30 -9.02
C SER A 77 18.74 5.50 -10.02
N LYS A 78 19.50 4.49 -9.56
CA LYS A 78 20.27 3.60 -10.46
C LYS A 78 19.40 2.66 -11.29
N TYR A 79 18.13 2.49 -10.90
CA TYR A 79 17.27 1.46 -11.44
C TYR A 79 16.07 2.06 -12.21
N PRO A 80 15.63 1.45 -13.31
CA PRO A 80 14.44 1.89 -14.03
C PRO A 80 13.15 1.50 -13.29
N VAL A 81 12.02 2.07 -13.72
CA VAL A 81 10.69 1.55 -13.39
C VAL A 81 10.58 0.06 -13.77
N SER A 82 9.63 -0.65 -13.16
CA SER A 82 9.47 -2.11 -13.18
C SER A 82 10.52 -2.92 -12.40
N THR A 83 11.58 -2.30 -11.88
CA THR A 83 12.59 -3.01 -11.07
C THR A 83 11.98 -3.54 -9.78
N ARG A 84 12.18 -4.83 -9.51
CA ARG A 84 11.74 -5.48 -8.27
C ARG A 84 12.73 -5.26 -7.13
N LEU A 85 12.20 -4.88 -5.98
CA LEU A 85 12.93 -4.52 -4.77
C LEU A 85 12.57 -5.45 -3.61
N SER A 86 13.55 -5.66 -2.74
CA SER A 86 13.40 -6.29 -1.42
C SER A 86 13.89 -5.28 -0.37
N LEU A 87 12.95 -4.70 0.37
CA LEU A 87 13.20 -3.57 1.27
C LEU A 87 13.47 -4.06 2.69
N LYS A 88 14.53 -3.53 3.31
CA LYS A 88 14.87 -3.77 4.71
C LYS A 88 15.08 -2.45 5.41
N GLY A 89 14.40 -2.22 6.52
CA GLY A 89 14.61 -1.01 7.34
C GLY A 89 13.35 -0.52 8.01
N THR A 90 13.39 0.74 8.41
CA THR A 90 12.30 1.47 9.04
C THR A 90 11.39 2.11 8.00
N ILE A 91 10.07 2.02 8.21
CA ILE A 91 9.06 2.65 7.36
C ILE A 91 8.02 3.32 8.27
N ILE A 92 7.62 4.54 7.92
CA ILE A 92 6.47 5.21 8.53
C ILE A 92 5.21 4.79 7.81
N VAL A 93 4.15 4.51 8.55
CA VAL A 93 2.84 4.14 8.01
C VAL A 93 1.87 5.28 8.28
N GLY A 94 1.14 5.70 7.25
CA GLY A 94 0.12 6.73 7.37
C GLY A 94 -0.71 6.81 6.11
N ARG A 95 -1.99 7.16 6.24
CA ARG A 95 -2.92 7.24 5.10
C ARG A 95 -3.86 8.44 5.25
N ASP A 96 -5.03 8.37 4.64
CA ASP A 96 -5.99 9.45 4.39
C ASP A 96 -6.08 10.51 5.53
N ILE A 97 -6.49 10.15 6.74
CA ILE A 97 -6.70 11.15 7.82
C ILE A 97 -5.35 11.70 8.33
N ALA A 98 -4.32 10.86 8.43
CA ALA A 98 -3.01 11.29 8.87
C ALA A 98 -2.37 12.29 7.89
N HIS A 99 -2.52 12.07 6.58
CA HIS A 99 -2.08 13.03 5.56
C HIS A 99 -2.84 14.36 5.67
N ALA A 100 -4.16 14.31 5.89
CA ALA A 100 -4.95 15.52 6.08
C ALA A 100 -4.51 16.31 7.33
N LYS A 101 -4.15 15.62 8.42
CA LYS A 101 -3.60 16.24 9.65
C LYS A 101 -2.25 16.90 9.39
N ILE A 102 -1.34 16.21 8.71
CA ILE A 102 -0.02 16.74 8.35
C ILE A 102 -0.17 17.95 7.42
N LYS A 103 -1.07 17.88 6.44
CA LYS A 103 -1.37 19.03 5.58
C LYS A 103 -1.88 20.21 6.39
N ALA A 104 -2.82 20.00 7.31
CA ALA A 104 -3.35 21.08 8.16
C ALA A 104 -2.25 21.73 9.02
N ARG A 105 -1.22 20.98 9.43
CA ARG A 105 -0.04 21.51 10.12
C ARG A 105 0.79 22.40 9.22
N LEU A 106 1.06 21.98 7.98
CA LEU A 106 1.76 22.81 6.99
C LEU A 106 0.97 24.08 6.67
N ASP A 107 -0.36 23.98 6.49
CA ASP A 107 -1.25 25.11 6.26
C ASP A 107 -1.23 26.11 7.43
N ALA A 108 -0.97 25.62 8.66
CA ALA A 108 -0.79 26.44 9.86
C ALA A 108 0.63 27.01 10.03
N GLY A 109 1.55 26.72 9.10
CA GLY A 109 2.94 27.17 9.13
C GLY A 109 3.86 26.32 10.00
N GLU A 110 3.44 25.13 10.43
CA GLU A 110 4.33 24.17 11.09
C GLU A 110 5.26 23.49 10.08
N GLU A 111 6.37 22.93 10.59
CA GLU A 111 7.32 22.19 9.76
C GLU A 111 6.83 20.77 9.43
N MET A 112 7.31 20.24 8.30
CA MET A 112 7.15 18.83 7.94
C MET A 112 7.68 17.92 9.06
N PRO A 113 6.88 16.95 9.56
CA PRO A 113 7.34 16.05 10.62
C PRO A 113 8.60 15.30 10.23
N GLN A 114 9.58 15.29 11.13
CA GLN A 114 10.91 14.74 10.86
C GLN A 114 10.87 13.26 10.42
N TYR A 115 9.93 12.47 10.98
CA TYR A 115 9.75 11.07 10.60
C TYR A 115 9.35 10.88 9.12
N LEU A 116 8.70 11.86 8.46
CA LEU A 116 8.39 11.81 7.03
C LEU A 116 9.53 12.24 6.12
N LYS A 117 10.53 12.91 6.68
CA LYS A 117 11.75 13.31 5.98
C LYS A 117 12.79 12.18 6.02
N ASP A 118 12.86 11.48 7.16
CA ASP A 118 13.88 10.48 7.42
C ASP A 118 13.54 9.08 6.89
N HIS A 119 12.26 8.77 6.68
CA HIS A 119 11.81 7.42 6.36
C HIS A 119 10.80 7.39 5.20
N PRO A 120 10.75 6.29 4.42
CA PRO A 120 9.68 6.08 3.46
C PRO A 120 8.31 6.06 4.14
N ILE A 121 7.28 6.51 3.41
CA ILE A 121 5.89 6.44 3.88
C ILE A 121 5.11 5.33 3.17
N TYR A 122 4.58 4.39 3.96
CA TYR A 122 3.71 3.30 3.53
C TYR A 122 2.25 3.64 3.78
N TYR A 123 1.46 3.66 2.72
CA TYR A 123 0.04 3.93 2.84
C TYR A 123 -0.68 2.64 3.22
N ALA A 124 -0.90 2.43 4.51
CA ALA A 124 -1.62 1.28 5.04
C ALA A 124 -2.33 1.62 6.35
N GLY A 125 -3.10 0.65 6.84
CA GLY A 125 -3.68 0.68 8.20
C GLY A 125 -3.70 -0.75 8.73
N PRO A 126 -3.13 -1.02 9.91
CA PRO A 126 -3.09 -2.36 10.48
C PRO A 126 -4.49 -2.86 10.87
N ALA A 127 -4.76 -4.14 10.67
CA ALA A 127 -5.77 -4.85 11.44
C ALA A 127 -5.28 -5.06 12.89
N LYS A 128 -6.18 -5.51 13.78
CA LYS A 128 -5.82 -5.84 15.18
C LYS A 128 -4.71 -6.90 15.20
N THR A 129 -3.68 -6.67 16.02
CA THR A 129 -2.57 -7.61 16.21
C THR A 129 -3.00 -8.84 17.00
N PRO A 130 -2.87 -10.05 16.44
CA PRO A 130 -3.07 -11.29 17.19
C PRO A 130 -2.07 -11.43 18.35
N ALA A 131 -2.46 -12.12 19.42
CA ALA A 131 -1.57 -12.38 20.54
C ALA A 131 -0.31 -13.14 20.08
N GLY A 132 0.87 -12.65 20.49
CA GLY A 132 2.16 -13.27 20.14
C GLY A 132 2.65 -12.98 18.71
N MET A 133 1.93 -12.20 17.91
CA MET A 133 2.37 -11.78 16.58
C MET A 133 2.91 -10.34 16.58
N PRO A 134 3.85 -10.01 15.68
CA PRO A 134 4.40 -8.65 15.61
C PRO A 134 3.39 -7.62 15.09
N CYS A 135 2.50 -8.03 14.18
CA CYS A 135 1.53 -7.14 13.54
C CYS A 135 0.31 -7.95 13.07
N GLY A 136 -0.87 -7.33 13.08
CA GLY A 136 -2.03 -7.85 12.35
C GLY A 136 -1.85 -7.72 10.84
N SER A 137 -2.78 -8.28 10.06
CA SER A 137 -2.77 -8.13 8.59
C SER A 137 -2.62 -6.66 8.19
N MET A 138 -1.59 -6.34 7.39
CA MET A 138 -1.29 -4.98 6.95
C MET A 138 -0.84 -4.97 5.49
N GLY A 139 -1.81 -4.85 4.58
CA GLY A 139 -1.56 -4.66 3.16
C GLY A 139 -1.63 -3.18 2.74
N PRO A 140 -1.17 -2.85 1.52
CA PRO A 140 -1.19 -1.48 1.02
C PRO A 140 -2.61 -0.99 0.76
N THR A 141 -2.82 0.31 0.92
CA THR A 141 -4.02 1.03 0.49
C THR A 141 -3.81 1.68 -0.88
N THR A 142 -4.89 2.07 -1.55
CA THR A 142 -4.83 2.70 -2.88
C THR A 142 -4.06 4.02 -2.83
N ALA A 143 -2.96 4.10 -3.59
CA ALA A 143 -2.06 5.24 -3.60
C ALA A 143 -2.69 6.54 -4.09
N GLY A 144 -3.55 6.44 -5.11
CA GLY A 144 -4.21 7.58 -5.77
C GLY A 144 -4.93 8.56 -4.84
N ARG A 145 -5.39 8.11 -3.67
CA ARG A 145 -6.08 8.97 -2.70
C ARG A 145 -5.16 9.98 -2.01
N MET A 146 -3.85 9.72 -2.01
CA MET A 146 -2.83 10.60 -1.43
C MET A 146 -2.12 11.45 -2.50
N ASP A 147 -2.51 11.36 -3.78
CA ASP A 147 -1.91 12.16 -4.86
C ASP A 147 -1.90 13.67 -4.60
N PRO A 148 -2.97 14.29 -4.05
CA PRO A 148 -2.99 15.73 -3.81
C PRO A 148 -1.93 16.26 -2.83
N TYR A 149 -1.35 15.39 -1.99
CA TYR A 149 -0.36 15.80 -0.97
C TYR A 149 1.08 15.73 -1.45
N VAL A 150 1.36 15.01 -2.55
CA VAL A 150 2.74 14.60 -2.87
C VAL A 150 3.67 15.77 -3.17
N ASP A 151 3.29 16.67 -4.09
CA ASP A 151 4.15 17.80 -4.49
C ASP A 151 4.45 18.71 -3.30
N GLU A 152 3.44 19.07 -2.51
CA GLU A 152 3.59 19.90 -1.31
C GLU A 152 4.47 19.22 -0.25
N PHE A 153 4.28 17.93 0.00
CA PHE A 153 5.06 17.23 1.01
C PHE A 153 6.54 17.10 0.59
N GLN A 154 6.80 16.82 -0.69
CA GLN A 154 8.15 16.74 -1.24
C GLN A 154 8.84 18.11 -1.28
N ASP A 155 8.10 19.20 -1.54
CA ASP A 155 8.62 20.57 -1.46
C ASP A 155 9.12 20.91 -0.04
N HIS A 156 8.52 20.30 0.99
CA HIS A 156 8.96 20.39 2.39
C HIS A 156 9.92 19.26 2.81
N GLY A 157 10.45 18.49 1.85
CA GLY A 157 11.43 17.43 2.05
C GLY A 157 10.88 16.14 2.67
N GLY A 158 9.56 15.99 2.79
CA GLY A 158 8.88 14.79 3.26
C GLY A 158 8.36 13.91 2.12
N SER A 159 7.97 12.68 2.42
CA SER A 159 7.31 11.79 1.43
C SER A 159 8.13 11.57 0.14
N MET A 160 9.46 11.57 0.26
CA MET A 160 10.37 11.36 -0.87
C MET A 160 10.27 9.95 -1.45
N ILE A 161 10.00 8.94 -0.61
CA ILE A 161 9.75 7.56 -1.03
C ILE A 161 8.40 7.14 -0.49
N MET A 162 7.49 6.80 -1.41
CA MET A 162 6.12 6.40 -1.10
C MET A 162 5.92 4.93 -1.44
N LEU A 163 5.24 4.17 -0.58
CA LEU A 163 4.96 2.75 -0.78
C LEU A 163 3.45 2.51 -0.66
N ALA A 164 2.81 1.93 -1.67
CA ALA A 164 1.36 1.68 -1.66
C ALA A 164 0.95 0.70 -2.78
N LYS A 165 -0.31 0.70 -3.23
CA LYS A 165 -0.76 -0.10 -4.39
C LYS A 165 -1.60 0.71 -5.37
N GLY A 166 -1.56 0.26 -6.63
CA GLY A 166 -2.31 0.84 -7.75
C GLY A 166 -1.52 1.89 -8.52
N ASN A 167 -2.04 2.29 -9.67
CA ASN A 167 -1.52 3.40 -10.46
C ASN A 167 -1.86 4.75 -9.81
N ARG A 168 -1.14 5.80 -10.23
CA ARG A 168 -1.29 7.16 -9.72
C ARG A 168 -1.49 8.15 -10.87
N SER A 169 -1.88 9.37 -10.53
CA SER A 169 -2.06 10.46 -11.50
C SER A 169 -0.71 11.01 -11.98
N GLN A 170 -0.72 11.73 -13.11
CA GLN A 170 0.47 12.38 -13.67
C GLN A 170 1.10 13.39 -12.70
N ALA A 171 0.30 14.02 -11.84
CA ALA A 171 0.80 14.99 -10.85
C ALA A 171 1.87 14.38 -9.93
N VAL A 172 1.76 13.09 -9.61
CA VAL A 172 2.76 12.38 -8.80
C VAL A 172 4.03 12.12 -9.60
N THR A 173 3.91 11.75 -10.87
CA THR A 173 5.07 11.58 -11.77
C THR A 173 5.84 12.88 -11.94
N ASP A 174 5.12 13.99 -12.11
CA ASP A 174 5.72 15.32 -12.22
C ASP A 174 6.39 15.75 -10.91
N ALA A 175 5.75 15.51 -9.75
CA ALA A 175 6.32 15.80 -8.43
C ALA A 175 7.60 14.99 -8.17
N CYS A 176 7.57 13.68 -8.41
CA CYS A 176 8.75 12.81 -8.27
C CYS A 176 9.91 13.29 -9.16
N LYS A 177 9.63 13.67 -10.41
CA LYS A 177 10.64 14.25 -11.31
C LYS A 177 11.18 15.59 -10.81
N LYS A 178 10.32 16.45 -10.28
CA LYS A 178 10.66 17.79 -9.80
C LYS A 178 11.56 17.73 -8.55
N HIS A 179 11.26 16.82 -7.63
CA HIS A 179 11.90 16.78 -6.31
C HIS A 179 12.91 15.64 -6.12
N GLY A 180 12.97 14.69 -7.06
CA GLY A 180 13.82 13.50 -6.95
C GLY A 180 13.20 12.39 -6.09
N GLY A 181 11.87 12.28 -6.09
CA GLY A 181 11.11 11.29 -5.32
C GLY A 181 10.83 9.99 -6.07
N PHE A 182 10.30 9.00 -5.35
CA PHE A 182 9.97 7.67 -5.87
C PHE A 182 8.61 7.19 -5.37
N TYR A 183 7.87 6.49 -6.24
CA TYR A 183 6.72 5.68 -5.84
C TYR A 183 7.04 4.20 -6.05
N LEU A 184 6.98 3.46 -4.95
CA LEU A 184 7.15 2.03 -4.88
C LEU A 184 5.77 1.33 -4.78
N GLY A 185 5.54 0.37 -5.65
CA GLY A 185 4.35 -0.48 -5.63
C GLY A 185 4.56 -1.74 -4.82
N SER A 186 3.77 -1.92 -3.77
CA SER A 186 3.59 -3.21 -3.11
C SER A 186 2.42 -3.99 -3.71
N ILE A 187 2.41 -5.31 -3.49
CA ILE A 187 1.35 -6.19 -3.96
C ILE A 187 0.09 -5.97 -3.10
N GLY A 188 -1.01 -5.56 -3.74
CA GLY A 188 -2.29 -5.39 -3.07
C GLY A 188 -3.03 -6.72 -2.90
N GLY A 189 -3.50 -7.01 -1.68
CA GLY A 189 -4.26 -8.23 -1.38
C GLY A 189 -3.63 -9.14 -0.30
N PRO A 190 -2.36 -9.56 -0.41
CA PRO A 190 -1.76 -10.55 0.47
C PRO A 190 -1.31 -9.97 1.82
N ALA A 191 -2.23 -9.32 2.56
CA ALA A 191 -1.93 -8.61 3.80
C ALA A 191 -1.43 -9.51 4.95
N ALA A 192 -1.93 -10.75 5.02
CA ALA A 192 -1.56 -11.69 6.09
C ALA A 192 -0.11 -12.18 5.94
N ILE A 193 0.31 -12.55 4.73
CA ILE A 193 1.68 -13.03 4.49
C ILE A 193 2.70 -11.89 4.65
N LEU A 194 2.36 -10.66 4.25
CA LEU A 194 3.21 -9.48 4.51
C LEU A 194 3.41 -9.26 6.01
N ALA A 195 2.34 -9.34 6.80
CA ALA A 195 2.43 -9.19 8.26
C ALA A 195 3.23 -10.33 8.91
N GLN A 196 3.06 -11.57 8.46
CA GLN A 196 3.75 -12.73 9.00
C GLN A 196 5.23 -12.76 8.65
N ASN A 197 5.58 -12.48 7.39
CA ASN A 197 6.93 -12.70 6.89
C ASN A 197 7.77 -11.44 6.93
N ASN A 198 7.20 -10.27 6.69
CA ASN A 198 7.97 -9.06 6.40
C ASN A 198 7.94 -8.02 7.51
N ILE A 199 6.86 -7.92 8.29
CA ILE A 199 6.74 -6.91 9.37
C ILE A 199 7.22 -7.51 10.68
N LYS A 200 8.28 -6.93 11.26
CA LYS A 200 8.94 -7.44 12.47
C LYS A 200 8.52 -6.71 13.74
N SER A 201 8.07 -5.47 13.63
CA SER A 201 7.51 -4.70 14.74
C SER A 201 6.62 -3.57 14.23
N ILE A 202 5.74 -3.09 15.11
CA ILE A 202 4.88 -1.92 14.88
C ILE A 202 4.78 -1.10 16.18
N GLU A 203 4.93 0.22 16.08
CA GLU A 203 4.73 1.17 17.17
C GLU A 203 3.87 2.35 16.69
N CYS A 204 2.97 2.85 17.54
CA CYS A 204 2.20 4.06 17.25
C CYS A 204 3.08 5.28 17.56
N VAL A 205 3.29 6.15 16.57
CA VAL A 205 4.15 7.34 16.69
C VAL A 205 3.33 8.58 17.00
N GLU A 206 2.23 8.78 16.28
CA GLU A 206 1.41 9.99 16.42
C GLU A 206 -0.07 9.69 16.09
N TYR A 207 -0.96 10.50 16.65
CA TYR A 207 -2.41 10.43 16.48
C TYR A 207 -3.07 9.09 16.86
N PRO A 208 -2.79 8.54 18.07
CA PRO A 208 -3.39 7.26 18.51
C PRO A 208 -4.93 7.28 18.51
N GLU A 209 -5.54 8.46 18.64
CA GLU A 209 -6.99 8.66 18.58
C GLU A 209 -7.60 8.31 17.21
N LEU A 210 -6.79 8.23 16.14
CA LEU A 210 -7.24 7.85 14.79
C LEU A 210 -7.35 6.33 14.59
N GLY A 211 -7.04 5.52 15.60
CA GLY A 211 -7.09 4.07 15.52
C GLY A 211 -6.19 3.54 14.40
N MET A 212 -6.75 2.79 13.45
CA MET A 212 -5.96 2.20 12.36
C MET A 212 -5.37 3.23 11.38
N GLU A 213 -5.83 4.48 11.43
CA GLU A 213 -5.30 5.59 10.61
C GLU A 213 -4.29 6.48 11.36
N ALA A 214 -3.84 6.07 12.55
CA ALA A 214 -2.71 6.71 13.24
C ALA A 214 -1.42 6.66 12.40
N ILE A 215 -0.43 7.47 12.76
CA ILE A 215 0.93 7.32 12.24
C ILE A 215 1.61 6.18 12.99
N TRP A 216 2.04 5.16 12.27
CA TRP A 216 2.80 4.05 12.84
C TRP A 216 4.24 4.06 12.32
N LYS A 217 5.13 3.39 13.03
CA LYS A 217 6.47 3.06 12.56
C LYS A 217 6.62 1.54 12.61
N ILE A 218 7.07 0.98 11.50
CA ILE A 218 7.28 -0.46 11.35
C ILE A 218 8.73 -0.75 11.01
N ARG A 219 9.23 -1.88 11.51
CA ARG A 219 10.47 -2.47 11.02
C ARG A 219 10.13 -3.57 10.03
N VAL A 220 10.69 -3.51 8.83
CA VAL A 220 10.48 -4.53 7.81
C VAL A 220 11.77 -5.24 7.43
N GLU A 221 11.63 -6.50 7.03
CA GLU A 221 12.66 -7.28 6.35
C GLU A 221 12.08 -7.92 5.11
N ASP A 222 12.89 -7.95 4.06
CA ASP A 222 12.60 -8.56 2.78
C ASP A 222 11.26 -8.13 2.15
N PHE A 223 10.83 -6.89 2.40
CA PHE A 223 9.50 -6.42 2.01
C PHE A 223 9.44 -6.20 0.50
N PRO A 224 8.52 -6.85 -0.23
CA PRO A 224 8.49 -6.81 -1.69
C PRO A 224 7.89 -5.50 -2.21
N ALA A 225 8.57 -4.89 -3.17
CA ALA A 225 8.08 -3.72 -3.89
C ALA A 225 8.60 -3.66 -5.34
N PHE A 226 8.05 -2.74 -6.13
CA PHE A 226 8.52 -2.41 -7.48
C PHE A 226 8.67 -0.91 -7.62
N ILE A 227 9.66 -0.42 -8.39
CA ILE A 227 9.70 0.99 -8.78
C ILE A 227 8.59 1.23 -9.80
N LEU A 228 7.56 1.99 -9.43
CA LEU A 228 6.44 2.31 -10.31
C LEU A 228 6.52 3.72 -10.88
N VAL A 229 7.06 4.68 -10.12
CA VAL A 229 7.45 6.00 -10.63
C VAL A 229 8.86 6.29 -10.13
N ASP A 230 9.72 6.77 -11.03
CA ASP A 230 11.09 7.17 -10.70
C ASP A 230 11.27 8.70 -10.62
N ASP A 231 12.47 9.11 -10.24
CA ASP A 231 12.93 10.49 -10.13
C ASP A 231 13.18 11.19 -11.48
N LYS A 232 12.85 10.55 -12.60
CA LYS A 232 13.15 11.02 -13.96
C LYS A 232 11.88 11.31 -14.77
N GLY A 233 10.72 11.01 -14.19
CA GLY A 233 9.41 11.17 -14.80
C GLY A 233 8.93 9.94 -15.59
N ASN A 234 9.51 8.77 -15.33
CA ASN A 234 9.01 7.52 -15.88
C ASN A 234 7.91 6.96 -14.97
N ASP A 235 6.89 6.37 -15.59
CA ASP A 235 5.77 5.69 -14.91
C ASP A 235 5.55 4.33 -15.58
N PHE A 236 5.64 3.27 -14.77
CA PHE A 236 5.43 1.89 -15.19
C PHE A 236 4.12 1.70 -15.98
N PHE A 237 3.01 2.27 -15.51
CA PHE A 237 1.69 2.03 -16.13
C PHE A 237 1.50 2.76 -17.46
N LYS A 238 2.40 3.69 -17.80
CA LYS A 238 2.39 4.40 -19.09
C LYS A 238 3.23 3.71 -20.16
N GLN A 239 3.96 2.66 -19.78
CA GLN A 239 4.81 1.87 -20.67
C GLN A 239 4.18 0.51 -21.02
N LEU A 240 2.92 0.28 -20.62
CA LEU A 240 2.15 -0.92 -20.89
C LEU A 240 1.61 -0.97 -22.33
#